data_AF-A0A1W1Y9E6-F1
#
_entry.id   AF-A0A1W1Y9E6-F1
#
_cell.length_a   1.000
_cell.length_b   1.000
_cell.length_c   1.000
_cell.angle_alpha   90.00
_cell.angle_beta   90.00
_cell.angle_gamma   90.00
#
_symmetry.space_group_name_H-M   'P 1'
#
loop_
_entity.id
_entity.type
_entity.pdbx_description
1 polymer ?
#
loop_
_entity_poly.entity_id
_entity_poly.type
_entity_poly.pdbx_seq_one_letter_code
_entity_poly.pdbx_strand_id
1 'polypeptide(L)'
;MNPNNPVFIFDRRSALKTYSALIGAFFWGIKSASADDKIINGPRSALIIGNSKYPDSPLSNPANDATAISKELNLLGFNTSLLMDANLKNLATAIQKYTDLLNKEKSIGLFYYAGHGVQLGWRNYLVPVDAAIDKVDDIPKQTYELNVLLTELNKAKNLMNIIILDACRDNPFGKKLPIEQRGLSQFDAPPNSVLCYATAPGNVASDGTNVNGLFTENLLREMRNPSAKIEDVMKRVRLNVRLASNGQQIPWESTSLEQDFYFNAKGVDPQFIEKEVNGVLANLKVTSHQNINAGHLTPTESSPIVAPTKMIEAPSILTAPTIAVEDVNKKVTEAEKDRRFKEELALWEKAAVDPSPKLVEEYIRKYPNGDFSQLAQVRLDQLLAKGGEKKVQVISSVNNPFSKGSASVVDSYTLGDSYSFEVKDLLTKVIQNSFTDVVSEISDDKIIFNQGERIIDLLGNELKSRNIRFLSPAQFYPEIFEVGKKWTTRFKWLMDNGQPTDIVTDFIIKKRFEYQSKLGVFNAFEVEGWGYTTQGGRLLMKYLVDPDKCAQPLVFDRIMRGFNGQVLGAANRELVAFSQQKVRMN
;
A
#
# COMPACT_ATOMS: atom_id res chain seq x y z
N MET A 1 39.60 -20.68 -82.75
CA MET A 1 38.99 -19.65 -81.87
C MET A 1 38.66 -20.31 -80.55
N ASN A 2 39.13 -19.71 -79.47
CA ASN A 2 39.47 -20.34 -78.18
C ASN A 2 38.25 -20.97 -77.46
N PRO A 3 38.32 -22.23 -77.01
CA PRO A 3 37.31 -22.91 -76.20
C PRO A 3 37.51 -22.59 -74.71
N ASN A 4 36.45 -22.64 -73.91
CA ASN A 4 36.45 -23.14 -72.52
C ASN A 4 35.17 -22.68 -71.79
N ASN A 5 34.14 -23.52 -71.86
CA ASN A 5 33.40 -23.89 -70.66
C ASN A 5 32.58 -25.16 -70.91
N PRO A 6 33.04 -26.35 -70.47
CA PRO A 6 32.17 -27.49 -70.27
C PRO A 6 31.63 -27.52 -68.84
N VAL A 7 30.38 -27.94 -68.76
CA VAL A 7 29.60 -28.27 -67.56
C VAL A 7 30.30 -29.37 -66.74
N PHE A 8 30.27 -29.26 -65.40
CA PHE A 8 30.48 -30.41 -64.52
C PHE A 8 29.38 -30.49 -63.45
N ILE A 9 28.73 -31.65 -63.41
CA ILE A 9 27.77 -32.11 -62.40
C ILE A 9 28.53 -33.05 -61.42
N PHE A 10 28.04 -33.11 -60.18
CA PHE A 10 28.41 -33.96 -59.02
C PHE A 10 29.56 -33.39 -58.15
N ASP A 11 29.53 -33.47 -56.82
CA ASP A 11 28.99 -34.53 -55.95
C ASP A 11 28.65 -34.02 -54.52
N ARG A 12 27.59 -34.56 -53.92
CA ARG A 12 27.18 -34.31 -52.52
C ARG A 12 27.94 -35.27 -51.60
N ARG A 13 29.15 -34.90 -51.16
CA ARG A 13 29.81 -35.34 -49.90
C ARG A 13 31.31 -34.97 -49.92
N SER A 14 31.66 -33.70 -49.61
CA SER A 14 32.96 -33.30 -49.02
C SER A 14 33.20 -31.78 -49.16
N ALA A 15 32.64 -30.98 -48.25
CA ALA A 15 33.13 -29.62 -48.02
C ALA A 15 32.70 -29.11 -46.63
N LEU A 16 33.01 -29.90 -45.60
CA LEU A 16 33.16 -29.40 -44.23
C LEU A 16 34.65 -29.09 -44.05
N LYS A 17 34.94 -27.88 -43.54
CA LYS A 17 36.26 -27.28 -43.21
C LYS A 17 36.79 -26.27 -44.24
N THR A 18 36.18 -25.08 -44.30
CA THR A 18 36.86 -23.76 -44.38
C THR A 18 35.83 -22.63 -44.59
N TYR A 19 34.94 -22.42 -43.62
CA TYR A 19 34.12 -21.19 -43.53
C TYR A 19 33.71 -20.96 -42.08
N SER A 20 34.67 -20.59 -41.23
CA SER A 20 34.40 -20.30 -39.81
C SER A 20 35.30 -19.19 -39.26
N ALA A 21 35.53 -18.12 -40.04
CA ALA A 21 36.33 -17.00 -39.55
C ALA A 21 35.99 -15.60 -40.10
N LEU A 22 34.87 -15.36 -40.80
CA LEU A 22 34.53 -14.01 -41.30
C LEU A 22 33.02 -13.66 -41.38
N ILE A 23 32.16 -14.25 -40.53
CA ILE A 23 30.76 -13.80 -40.33
C ILE A 23 30.44 -13.76 -38.83
N GLY A 24 31.37 -13.24 -38.02
CA GLY A 24 31.25 -13.16 -36.56
C GLY A 24 31.27 -11.74 -35.98
N ALA A 25 31.36 -10.70 -36.80
CA ALA A 25 31.65 -9.34 -36.31
C ALA A 25 30.81 -8.23 -36.97
N PHE A 26 29.57 -8.49 -37.41
CA PHE A 26 28.73 -7.44 -38.03
C PHE A 26 27.27 -7.35 -37.55
N PHE A 27 26.91 -8.05 -36.48
CA PHE A 27 25.61 -7.86 -35.80
C PHE A 27 25.76 -7.77 -34.27
N TRP A 28 26.74 -6.98 -33.81
CA TRP A 28 26.57 -6.34 -32.50
C TRP A 28 25.72 -5.10 -32.71
N GLY A 29 24.42 -5.32 -32.90
CA GLY A 29 23.44 -4.25 -32.90
C GLY A 29 23.50 -3.57 -31.54
N ILE A 30 23.94 -2.32 -31.53
CA ILE A 30 23.74 -1.41 -30.41
C ILE A 30 22.22 -1.34 -30.22
N LYS A 31 21.68 -2.09 -29.25
CA LYS A 31 20.31 -1.87 -28.79
C LYS A 31 20.28 -0.47 -28.18
N SER A 32 19.90 0.53 -28.97
CA SER A 32 19.42 1.79 -28.42
C SER A 32 18.19 1.44 -27.60
N ALA A 33 18.30 1.54 -26.26
CA ALA A 33 17.15 1.43 -25.36
C ALA A 33 16.03 2.36 -25.87
N SER A 34 14.80 1.85 -25.93
CA SER A 34 13.63 2.65 -26.32
C SER A 34 13.49 3.85 -25.38
N ALA A 35 12.77 4.90 -25.80
CA ALA A 35 12.49 6.05 -24.94
C ALA A 35 11.83 5.61 -23.62
N ASP A 36 10.95 4.61 -23.68
CA ASP A 36 10.29 4.02 -22.52
C ASP A 36 11.28 3.29 -21.59
N ASP A 37 12.24 2.53 -22.13
CA ASP A 37 13.30 1.89 -21.34
C ASP A 37 14.17 2.92 -20.61
N LYS A 38 14.45 4.06 -21.26
CA LYS A 38 15.21 5.16 -20.64
C LYS A 38 14.41 5.90 -19.57
N ILE A 39 13.09 5.99 -19.68
CA ILE A 39 12.25 6.62 -18.64
C ILE A 39 12.07 5.70 -17.43
N ILE A 40 11.92 4.39 -17.67
CA ILE A 40 11.78 3.40 -16.60
C ILE A 40 13.13 3.16 -15.89
N ASN A 41 14.23 3.06 -16.65
CA ASN A 41 15.54 2.67 -16.12
C ASN A 41 16.58 3.79 -16.02
N GLY A 42 16.29 4.98 -16.53
CA GLY A 42 17.22 6.10 -16.53
C GLY A 42 17.40 6.76 -15.17
N PRO A 43 18.42 7.62 -15.03
CA PRO A 43 18.68 8.34 -13.79
C PRO A 43 17.50 9.27 -13.46
N ARG A 44 17.24 9.44 -12.16
CA ARG A 44 16.15 10.27 -11.63
C ARG A 44 16.75 11.24 -10.62
N SER A 45 16.52 12.53 -10.77
CA SER A 45 17.09 13.57 -9.91
C SER A 45 15.99 14.50 -9.42
N ALA A 46 15.98 14.83 -8.13
CA ALA A 46 14.98 15.71 -7.56
C ALA A 46 15.61 16.87 -6.77
N LEU A 47 15.06 18.08 -6.92
CA LEU A 47 15.31 19.21 -6.04
C LEU A 47 14.03 19.49 -5.24
N ILE A 48 14.14 19.43 -3.93
CA ILE A 48 13.02 19.59 -2.99
C ILE A 48 13.35 20.76 -2.08
N ILE A 49 12.46 21.76 -2.03
CA ILE A 49 12.62 22.96 -1.23
C ILE A 49 11.43 23.11 -0.27
N GLY A 50 11.71 23.30 1.01
CA GLY A 50 10.71 23.58 2.05
C GLY A 50 11.04 24.86 2.81
N ASN A 51 10.29 25.93 2.58
CA ASN A 51 10.46 27.20 3.28
C ASN A 51 9.36 27.39 4.31
N SER A 52 9.72 27.47 5.59
CA SER A 52 8.79 27.57 6.72
C SER A 52 9.06 28.80 7.60
N LYS A 53 10.34 29.12 7.85
CA LYS A 53 10.76 30.14 8.84
C LYS A 53 10.80 31.55 8.28
N TYR A 54 9.68 32.02 7.74
CA TYR A 54 9.50 33.42 7.36
C TYR A 54 9.38 34.29 8.61
N PRO A 55 10.14 35.41 8.73
CA PRO A 55 10.09 36.27 9.93
C PRO A 55 8.69 36.80 10.26
N ASP A 56 7.93 37.24 9.24
CA ASP A 56 6.65 37.93 9.43
C ASP A 56 5.42 37.02 9.26
N SER A 57 5.57 35.87 8.60
CA SER A 57 4.45 34.96 8.26
C SER A 57 4.91 33.50 8.19
N PRO A 58 5.34 32.89 9.30
CA PRO A 58 5.84 31.52 9.31
C PRO A 58 4.78 30.50 8.88
N LEU A 59 5.21 29.39 8.28
CA LEU A 59 4.37 28.25 7.89
C LEU A 59 4.77 27.01 8.69
N SER A 60 3.80 26.17 9.06
CA SER A 60 4.05 25.01 9.92
C SER A 60 4.49 23.75 9.16
N ASN A 61 4.00 23.55 7.94
CA ASN A 61 4.11 22.27 7.23
C ASN A 61 5.22 22.15 6.17
N PRO A 62 5.66 23.22 5.47
CA PRO A 62 6.58 23.06 4.34
C PRO A 62 7.85 22.27 4.64
N ALA A 63 8.42 22.42 5.85
CA ALA A 63 9.57 21.63 6.28
C ALA A 63 9.24 20.14 6.45
N ASN A 64 8.08 19.80 7.00
CA ASN A 64 7.64 18.40 7.14
C ASN A 64 7.34 17.80 5.77
N ASP A 65 6.60 18.53 4.93
CA ASP A 65 6.21 18.13 3.59
C ASP A 65 7.42 17.85 2.70
N ALA A 66 8.36 18.80 2.65
CA ALA A 66 9.60 18.67 1.89
C ALA A 66 10.47 17.49 2.40
N THR A 67 10.53 17.29 3.73
CA THR A 67 11.25 16.13 4.30
C THR A 67 10.60 14.81 3.88
N ALA A 68 9.28 14.72 3.98
CA ALA A 68 8.54 13.51 3.65
C ALA A 68 8.63 13.18 2.16
N ILE A 69 8.50 14.18 1.28
CA ILE A 69 8.64 14.03 -0.17
C ILE A 69 10.06 13.61 -0.55
N SER A 70 11.09 14.23 0.06
CA SER A 70 12.48 13.84 -0.17
C SER A 70 12.72 12.38 0.22
N LYS A 71 12.23 11.95 1.40
CA LYS A 71 12.35 10.56 1.85
C LYS A 71 11.66 9.59 0.89
N GLU A 72 10.44 9.90 0.48
CA GLU A 72 9.65 9.06 -0.43
C GLU A 72 10.28 8.99 -1.83
N LEU A 73 10.80 10.09 -2.35
CA LEU A 73 11.46 10.09 -3.66
C LEU A 73 12.76 9.29 -3.65
N ASN A 74 13.54 9.33 -2.57
CA ASN A 74 14.71 8.45 -2.42
C ASN A 74 14.30 6.98 -2.44
N LEU A 75 13.24 6.60 -1.72
CA LEU A 75 12.66 5.25 -1.72
C LEU A 75 12.27 4.77 -3.13
N LEU A 76 11.86 5.70 -3.97
CA LEU A 76 11.41 5.49 -5.35
C LEU A 76 12.53 5.67 -6.39
N GLY A 77 13.79 5.73 -5.93
CA GLY A 77 14.98 5.72 -6.78
C GLY A 77 15.41 7.08 -7.32
N PHE A 78 14.92 8.19 -6.78
CA PHE A 78 15.43 9.52 -7.09
C PHE A 78 16.68 9.83 -6.27
N ASN A 79 17.66 10.46 -6.90
CA ASN A 79 18.73 11.18 -6.22
C ASN A 79 18.21 12.57 -5.80
N THR A 80 17.90 12.74 -4.51
CA THR A 80 17.27 13.97 -4.01
C THR A 80 18.28 14.97 -3.45
N SER A 81 18.07 16.26 -3.72
CA SER A 81 18.67 17.38 -3.00
C SER A 81 17.58 18.11 -2.22
N LEU A 82 17.70 18.15 -0.90
CA LEU A 82 16.73 18.79 0.00
C LEU A 82 17.31 20.11 0.53
N LEU A 83 16.56 21.19 0.40
CA LEU A 83 16.91 22.51 0.89
C LEU A 83 15.79 23.06 1.78
N MET A 84 16.12 23.46 3.00
CA MET A 84 15.18 24.04 3.95
C MET A 84 15.45 25.52 4.17
N ASP A 85 14.38 26.29 4.36
CA ASP A 85 14.42 27.71 4.73
C ASP A 85 15.43 28.50 3.88
N ALA A 86 15.31 28.37 2.57
CA ALA A 86 16.25 28.92 1.60
C ALA A 86 16.11 30.44 1.48
N ASN A 87 17.23 31.13 1.57
CA ASN A 87 17.35 32.52 1.12
C ASN A 87 17.44 32.61 -0.41
N LEU A 88 17.28 33.80 -0.99
CA LEU A 88 17.24 33.97 -2.46
C LEU A 88 18.49 33.42 -3.16
N LYS A 89 19.67 33.68 -2.58
CA LYS A 89 20.95 33.22 -3.14
C LYS A 89 21.05 31.69 -3.13
N ASN A 90 20.68 31.05 -2.03
CA ASN A 90 20.71 29.60 -1.88
C ASN A 90 19.70 28.94 -2.83
N LEU A 91 18.50 29.51 -2.94
CA LEU A 91 17.45 29.06 -3.86
C LEU A 91 17.95 29.09 -5.32
N ALA A 92 18.45 30.23 -5.77
CA ALA A 92 18.97 30.39 -7.14
C ALA A 92 20.16 29.45 -7.41
N THR A 93 21.09 29.31 -6.46
CA THR A 93 22.25 28.41 -6.58
C THR A 93 21.82 26.95 -6.67
N ALA A 94 20.85 26.53 -5.86
CA ALA A 94 20.36 25.16 -5.85
C ALA A 94 19.64 24.81 -7.17
N ILE A 95 18.81 25.72 -7.68
CA ILE A 95 18.13 25.56 -8.97
C ILE A 95 19.15 25.45 -10.11
N GLN A 96 20.17 26.32 -10.14
CA GLN A 96 21.20 26.25 -11.16
C GLN A 96 21.96 24.92 -11.14
N LYS A 97 22.42 24.49 -9.95
CA LYS A 97 23.10 23.19 -9.79
C LYS A 97 22.22 22.03 -10.23
N TYR A 98 20.93 22.10 -9.92
CA TYR A 98 19.96 21.09 -10.30
C TYR A 98 19.78 21.04 -11.82
N THR A 99 19.59 22.17 -12.50
CA THR A 99 19.43 22.19 -13.97
C THR A 99 20.71 21.76 -14.69
N ASP A 100 21.89 22.11 -14.16
CA ASP A 100 23.18 21.64 -14.67
C ASP A 100 23.32 20.11 -14.54
N LEU A 101 22.88 19.56 -13.40
CA LEU A 101 22.84 18.11 -13.17
C LEU A 101 21.92 17.41 -14.16
N LEU A 102 20.69 17.92 -14.36
CA LEU A 102 19.74 17.37 -15.33
C LEU A 102 20.32 17.39 -16.75
N ASN A 103 21.00 18.48 -17.14
CA ASN A 103 21.61 18.58 -18.44
C ASN A 103 22.74 17.53 -18.62
N LYS A 104 23.58 17.37 -17.59
CA LYS A 104 24.71 16.43 -17.60
C LYS A 104 24.28 14.96 -17.60
N GLU A 105 23.36 14.59 -16.70
CA GLU A 105 22.96 13.20 -16.49
C GLU A 105 21.81 12.75 -17.38
N LYS A 106 21.12 13.70 -18.04
CA LYS A 106 19.90 13.45 -18.84
C LYS A 106 18.84 12.70 -18.03
N SER A 107 18.73 13.02 -16.75
CA SER A 107 17.81 12.39 -15.82
C SER A 107 16.37 12.89 -15.95
N ILE A 108 15.42 12.11 -15.45
CA ILE A 108 14.09 12.62 -15.14
C ILE A 108 14.24 13.61 -13.99
N GLY A 109 13.80 14.84 -14.20
CA GLY A 109 13.86 15.89 -13.20
C GLY A 109 12.55 15.99 -12.44
N LEU A 110 12.60 15.97 -11.10
CA LEU A 110 11.50 16.44 -10.26
C LEU A 110 11.88 17.67 -9.45
N PHE A 111 11.11 18.75 -9.57
CA PHE A 111 11.20 19.93 -8.72
C PHE A 111 9.99 19.99 -7.79
N TYR A 112 10.23 20.03 -6.48
CA TYR A 112 9.19 20.20 -5.48
C TYR A 112 9.46 21.46 -4.66
N TYR A 113 8.44 22.30 -4.49
CA TYR A 113 8.50 23.48 -3.64
C TYR A 113 7.30 23.56 -2.72
N ALA A 114 7.55 23.68 -1.42
CA ALA A 114 6.58 24.05 -0.40
C ALA A 114 7.03 25.34 0.30
N GLY A 115 6.11 26.29 0.48
CA GLY A 115 6.39 27.61 1.04
C GLY A 115 5.43 28.69 0.54
N HIS A 116 5.76 29.97 0.73
CA HIS A 116 4.98 31.07 0.17
C HIS A 116 5.20 31.24 -1.33
N GLY A 117 4.12 31.42 -2.07
CA GLY A 117 4.16 31.77 -3.50
C GLY A 117 3.29 32.98 -3.78
N VAL A 118 3.77 33.90 -4.61
CA VAL A 118 3.01 35.09 -5.01
C VAL A 118 2.94 35.25 -6.52
N GLN A 119 1.91 35.95 -6.97
CA GLN A 119 1.72 36.29 -8.37
C GLN A 119 1.85 37.79 -8.59
N LEU A 120 2.53 38.18 -9.66
CA LEU A 120 2.55 39.55 -10.17
C LEU A 120 2.53 39.53 -11.70
N GLY A 121 1.55 40.21 -12.31
CA GLY A 121 1.48 40.34 -13.78
C GLY A 121 1.48 39.01 -14.53
N TRP A 122 0.67 38.04 -14.07
CA TRP A 122 0.59 36.67 -14.61
C TRP A 122 1.87 35.83 -14.47
N ARG A 123 2.82 36.27 -13.65
CA ARG A 123 4.04 35.54 -13.32
C ARG A 123 3.98 35.04 -11.89
N ASN A 124 4.50 33.82 -11.70
CA ASN A 124 4.59 33.19 -10.38
C ASN A 124 5.99 33.37 -9.81
N TYR A 125 6.05 33.67 -8.52
CA TYR A 125 7.28 33.90 -7.79
C TYR A 125 7.29 33.01 -6.54
N LEU A 126 8.40 32.28 -6.36
CA LEU A 126 8.69 31.52 -5.16
C LEU A 126 9.34 32.46 -4.14
N VAL A 127 8.82 32.52 -2.91
CA VAL A 127 9.26 33.48 -1.89
C VAL A 127 10.34 32.85 -0.99
N PRO A 128 11.58 33.36 -0.99
CA PRO A 128 12.62 32.98 -0.05
C PRO A 128 12.31 33.43 1.39
N VAL A 129 12.91 32.80 2.40
CA VAL A 129 12.66 33.16 3.81
C VAL A 129 13.21 34.53 4.20
N ASP A 130 14.16 35.08 3.43
CA ASP A 130 14.78 36.40 3.64
C ASP A 130 14.14 37.52 2.79
N ALA A 131 13.05 37.24 2.07
CA ALA A 131 12.40 38.24 1.24
C ALA A 131 11.79 39.37 2.10
N ALA A 132 12.24 40.59 1.88
CA ALA A 132 11.77 41.81 2.52
C ALA A 132 10.97 42.67 1.52
N ILE A 133 9.68 42.37 1.35
CA ILE A 133 8.84 43.01 0.33
C ILE A 133 8.02 44.14 0.96
N ASP A 134 8.40 45.38 0.67
CA ASP A 134 7.70 46.58 1.14
C ASP A 134 6.79 47.20 0.08
N LYS A 135 7.14 47.04 -1.21
CA LYS A 135 6.35 47.46 -2.37
C LYS A 135 6.34 46.42 -3.48
N VAL A 136 5.37 46.53 -4.39
CA VAL A 136 5.18 45.59 -5.52
C VAL A 136 6.45 45.42 -6.36
N ASP A 137 7.21 46.50 -6.58
CA ASP A 137 8.48 46.50 -7.34
C ASP A 137 9.61 45.69 -6.67
N ASP A 138 9.47 45.32 -5.41
CA ASP A 138 10.44 44.49 -4.71
C ASP A 138 10.24 43.01 -5.03
N ILE A 139 9.03 42.60 -5.43
CA ILE A 139 8.72 41.19 -5.74
C ILE A 139 9.72 40.62 -6.74
N PRO A 140 9.93 41.19 -7.94
CA PRO A 140 10.87 40.61 -8.91
C PRO A 140 12.34 40.65 -8.45
N LYS A 141 12.68 41.50 -7.47
CA LYS A 141 14.06 41.69 -6.98
C LYS A 141 14.41 40.78 -5.81
N GLN A 142 13.42 40.38 -5.02
CA GLN A 142 13.59 39.66 -3.77
C GLN A 142 13.01 38.25 -3.77
N THR A 143 12.46 37.81 -4.90
CA THR A 143 11.89 36.47 -5.08
C THR A 143 12.47 35.78 -6.30
N TYR A 144 12.15 34.50 -6.48
CA TYR A 144 12.59 33.74 -7.64
C TYR A 144 11.42 33.51 -8.60
N GLU A 145 11.55 33.99 -9.84
CA GLU A 145 10.52 33.84 -10.86
C GLU A 145 10.48 32.40 -11.41
N LEU A 146 9.30 31.76 -11.34
CA LEU A 146 9.10 30.37 -11.79
C LEU A 146 9.41 30.19 -13.28
N ASN A 147 9.14 31.19 -14.13
CA ASN A 147 9.41 31.09 -15.57
C ASN A 147 10.91 30.99 -15.88
N VAL A 148 11.77 31.51 -15.01
CA VAL A 148 13.22 31.32 -15.14
C VAL A 148 13.54 29.84 -14.96
N LEU A 149 13.00 29.18 -13.92
CA LEU A 149 13.14 27.73 -13.74
C LEU A 149 12.63 26.97 -14.97
N LEU A 150 11.41 27.25 -15.44
CA LEU A 150 10.83 26.55 -16.60
C LEU A 150 11.69 26.71 -17.86
N THR A 151 12.27 27.89 -18.06
CA THR A 151 13.18 28.17 -19.17
C THR A 151 14.48 27.37 -19.05
N GLU A 152 15.06 27.31 -17.85
CA GLU A 152 16.30 26.54 -17.62
C GLU A 152 16.06 25.01 -17.72
N LEU A 153 14.91 24.51 -17.26
CA LEU A 153 14.52 23.11 -17.44
C LEU A 153 14.38 22.75 -18.93
N ASN A 154 13.77 23.63 -19.73
CA ASN A 154 13.67 23.42 -21.17
C ASN A 154 15.05 23.40 -21.85
N LYS A 155 15.99 24.24 -21.39
CA LYS A 155 17.38 24.25 -21.88
C LYS A 155 18.17 23.01 -21.48
N ALA A 156 17.86 22.39 -20.35
CA ALA A 156 18.55 21.17 -19.88
C ALA A 156 18.38 19.99 -20.87
N LYS A 157 17.29 20.00 -21.67
CA LYS A 157 16.97 18.95 -22.66
C LYS A 157 17.10 17.54 -22.06
N ASN A 158 16.66 17.39 -20.83
CA ASN A 158 16.55 16.13 -20.14
C ASN A 158 15.24 15.42 -20.54
N LEU A 159 15.06 14.16 -20.13
CA LEU A 159 13.98 13.32 -20.68
C LEU A 159 12.58 13.82 -20.30
N MET A 160 12.41 14.28 -19.07
CA MET A 160 11.12 14.71 -18.54
C MET A 160 11.30 15.61 -17.32
N ASN A 161 10.40 16.59 -17.15
CA ASN A 161 10.36 17.44 -15.97
C ASN A 161 9.00 17.37 -15.24
N ILE A 162 9.03 17.09 -13.95
CA ILE A 162 7.87 17.06 -13.06
C ILE A 162 8.03 18.21 -12.07
N ILE A 163 7.13 19.18 -12.11
CA ILE A 163 7.18 20.35 -11.24
C ILE A 163 5.97 20.33 -10.32
N ILE A 164 6.18 20.28 -9.01
CA ILE A 164 5.14 20.19 -8.00
C ILE A 164 5.24 21.40 -7.07
N LEU A 165 4.16 22.19 -7.02
CA LEU A 165 4.09 23.41 -6.24
C LEU A 165 3.03 23.25 -5.13
N ASP A 166 3.50 22.98 -3.91
CA ASP A 166 2.71 22.97 -2.66
C ASP A 166 2.88 24.29 -1.90
N ALA A 167 2.66 25.39 -2.63
CA ALA A 167 2.84 26.72 -2.08
C ALA A 167 1.55 27.24 -1.43
N CYS A 168 1.68 27.82 -0.24
CA CYS A 168 0.65 28.64 0.40
C CYS A 168 0.39 29.88 -0.46
N ARG A 169 -0.90 30.20 -0.59
CA ARG A 169 -1.45 31.15 -1.57
C ARG A 169 -2.15 32.35 -0.91
N ASP A 170 -1.98 32.47 0.39
CA ASP A 170 -2.32 33.70 1.12
C ASP A 170 -1.19 34.71 0.95
N ASN A 171 -1.54 35.99 0.90
CA ASN A 171 -0.57 37.07 0.76
C ASN A 171 0.28 37.18 2.05
N PRO A 172 1.56 36.78 2.03
CA PRO A 172 2.38 36.76 3.25
C PRO A 172 2.75 38.17 3.73
N PHE A 173 2.52 39.19 2.90
CA PHE A 173 2.87 40.59 3.20
C PHE A 173 1.70 41.39 3.80
N GLY A 174 0.55 40.72 4.03
CA GLY A 174 -0.60 41.28 4.73
C GLY A 174 -1.28 42.46 4.01
N LYS A 175 -2.07 43.25 4.76
CA LYS A 175 -2.85 44.37 4.21
C LYS A 175 -2.01 45.54 3.68
N LYS A 176 -0.71 45.59 3.99
CA LYS A 176 0.20 46.66 3.57
C LYS A 176 0.47 46.62 2.05
N LEU A 177 0.43 45.42 1.48
CA LEU A 177 0.61 45.18 0.05
C LEU A 177 -0.57 44.36 -0.46
N PRO A 178 -1.72 44.98 -0.79
CA PRO A 178 -2.83 44.24 -1.38
C PRO A 178 -2.42 43.73 -2.77
N ILE A 179 -2.01 42.46 -2.84
CA ILE A 179 -1.77 41.77 -4.11
C ILE A 179 -3.15 41.52 -4.76
N GLU A 180 -3.30 41.94 -6.01
CA GLU A 180 -4.60 41.95 -6.71
C GLU A 180 -5.22 40.55 -6.92
N GLN A 181 -4.41 39.49 -6.91
CA GLN A 181 -4.87 38.12 -7.17
C GLN A 181 -4.31 37.13 -6.14
N ARG A 182 -5.21 36.32 -5.57
CA ARG A 182 -4.84 35.23 -4.64
C ARG A 182 -4.33 34.04 -5.44
N GLY A 183 -3.28 33.41 -4.92
CA GLY A 183 -2.69 32.21 -5.51
C GLY A 183 -1.76 32.42 -6.70
N LEU A 184 -1.40 31.29 -7.32
CA LEU A 184 -0.50 31.25 -8.47
C LEU A 184 -1.31 31.22 -9.78
N SER A 185 -0.78 31.88 -10.80
CA SER A 185 -1.22 31.77 -12.19
C SER A 185 -1.03 30.34 -12.70
N GLN A 186 -1.97 29.88 -13.52
CA GLN A 186 -1.76 28.68 -14.31
C GLN A 186 -0.77 28.96 -15.43
N PHE A 187 0.23 28.10 -15.58
CA PHE A 187 1.12 28.07 -16.72
C PHE A 187 0.89 26.80 -17.53
N ASP A 188 1.05 26.92 -18.85
CA ASP A 188 1.17 25.77 -19.71
C ASP A 188 2.49 25.07 -19.42
N ALA A 189 2.44 23.75 -19.28
CA ALA A 189 3.64 22.97 -19.07
C ALA A 189 4.51 23.01 -20.35
N PRO A 190 5.82 23.30 -20.24
CA PRO A 190 6.74 23.16 -21.36
C PRO A 190 6.72 21.73 -21.93
N PRO A 191 7.18 21.50 -23.17
CA PRO A 191 7.27 20.15 -23.74
C PRO A 191 7.97 19.17 -22.77
N ASN A 192 7.50 17.93 -22.74
CA ASN A 192 8.00 16.88 -21.84
C ASN A 192 7.94 17.25 -20.35
N SER A 193 6.98 18.10 -19.97
CA SER A 193 6.81 18.51 -18.58
C SER A 193 5.37 18.35 -18.08
N VAL A 194 5.24 18.16 -16.77
CA VAL A 194 3.97 18.29 -16.04
C VAL A 194 4.16 19.25 -14.88
N LEU A 195 3.19 20.15 -14.71
CA LEU A 195 3.14 21.15 -13.67
C LEU A 195 1.93 20.88 -12.77
N CYS A 196 2.19 20.50 -11.53
CA CYS A 196 1.20 20.12 -10.53
C CYS A 196 1.09 21.20 -9.45
N TYR A 197 -0.13 21.55 -9.10
CA TYR A 197 -0.46 22.55 -8.10
C TYR A 197 -1.30 21.92 -6.98
N ALA A 198 -0.97 22.23 -5.73
CA ALA A 198 -1.71 21.73 -4.57
C ALA A 198 -3.18 22.21 -4.50
N THR A 199 -3.53 23.27 -5.23
CA THR A 199 -4.90 23.78 -5.36
C THR A 199 -5.10 24.52 -6.70
N ALA A 200 -6.36 24.71 -7.10
CA ALA A 200 -6.75 25.36 -8.33
C ALA A 200 -6.37 26.86 -8.32
N PRO A 201 -6.08 27.47 -9.49
CA PRO A 201 -5.82 28.91 -9.60
C PRO A 201 -6.88 29.75 -8.85
N GLY A 202 -6.47 30.79 -8.14
CA GLY A 202 -7.39 31.64 -7.36
C GLY A 202 -7.80 31.11 -5.98
N ASN A 203 -7.53 29.84 -5.65
CA ASN A 203 -7.86 29.23 -4.36
C ASN A 203 -6.61 29.01 -3.48
N VAL A 204 -6.83 28.72 -2.19
CA VAL A 204 -5.77 28.49 -1.18
C VAL A 204 -5.68 27.01 -0.83
N ALA A 205 -4.45 26.53 -0.56
CA ALA A 205 -4.22 25.17 -0.07
C ALA A 205 -4.34 25.16 1.46
N SER A 206 -4.98 24.13 2.02
CA SER A 206 -5.08 24.03 3.47
C SER A 206 -3.81 23.44 4.06
N ASP A 207 -3.27 24.13 5.06
CA ASP A 207 -2.22 23.59 5.92
C ASP A 207 -2.67 22.31 6.68
N GLY A 208 -3.97 22.10 6.84
CA GLY A 208 -4.48 20.94 7.59
C GLY A 208 -4.08 20.94 9.07
N THR A 209 -4.39 19.85 9.78
CA THR A 209 -4.06 19.66 11.21
C THR A 209 -3.10 18.48 11.43
N ASN A 210 -2.62 17.87 10.36
CA ASN A 210 -1.75 16.70 10.37
C ASN A 210 -0.28 17.11 10.34
N VAL A 211 0.63 16.14 10.42
CA VAL A 211 2.09 16.37 10.32
C VAL A 211 2.49 17.00 8.98
N ASN A 212 1.73 16.72 7.91
CA ASN A 212 1.94 17.19 6.55
C ASN A 212 0.70 17.94 6.04
N GLY A 213 0.88 18.80 5.03
CA GLY A 213 -0.20 19.45 4.30
C GLY A 213 -1.06 18.43 3.54
N LEU A 214 -2.35 18.75 3.35
CA LEU A 214 -3.35 17.82 2.82
C LEU A 214 -2.99 17.30 1.41
N PHE A 215 -2.41 18.15 0.57
CA PHE A 215 -1.96 17.76 -0.76
C PHE A 215 -0.79 16.77 -0.67
N THR A 216 0.26 17.13 0.07
CA THR A 216 1.44 16.29 0.24
C THR A 216 1.11 14.94 0.89
N GLU A 217 0.24 14.90 1.89
CA GLU A 217 -0.21 13.63 2.50
C GLU A 217 -0.80 12.65 1.46
N ASN A 218 -1.67 13.17 0.59
CA ASN A 218 -2.30 12.34 -0.45
C ASN A 218 -1.31 11.99 -1.56
N LEU A 219 -0.42 12.91 -1.94
CA LEU A 219 0.60 12.69 -2.95
C LEU A 219 1.57 11.57 -2.55
N LEU A 220 2.11 11.62 -1.33
CA LEU A 220 3.01 10.60 -0.77
C LEU A 220 2.41 9.20 -0.87
N ARG A 221 1.12 9.07 -0.60
CA ARG A 221 0.43 7.78 -0.68
C ARG A 221 0.29 7.29 -2.11
N GLU A 222 -0.15 8.15 -3.03
CA GLU A 222 -0.42 7.74 -4.40
C GLU A 222 0.86 7.47 -5.21
N MET A 223 1.97 8.14 -4.89
CA MET A 223 3.29 7.90 -5.53
C MET A 223 3.83 6.48 -5.32
N ARG A 224 3.39 5.78 -4.28
CA ARG A 224 3.79 4.39 -4.00
C ARG A 224 3.16 3.38 -4.94
N ASN A 225 2.16 3.75 -5.73
CA ASN A 225 1.49 2.80 -6.61
C ASN A 225 2.38 2.45 -7.82
N PRO A 226 2.84 1.19 -7.96
CA PRO A 226 3.81 0.80 -8.99
C PRO A 226 3.25 0.84 -10.40
N SER A 227 1.93 0.84 -10.55
CA SER A 227 1.25 0.78 -11.85
C SER A 227 0.51 2.07 -12.19
N ALA A 228 0.60 3.10 -11.34
CA ALA A 228 -0.10 4.37 -11.58
C ALA A 228 0.78 5.34 -12.38
N LYS A 229 0.24 5.78 -13.53
CA LYS A 229 0.78 6.91 -14.29
C LYS A 229 0.64 8.19 -13.46
N ILE A 230 1.51 9.17 -13.68
CA ILE A 230 1.43 10.46 -12.97
C ILE A 230 0.08 11.15 -13.10
N GLU A 231 -0.58 11.06 -14.26
CA GLU A 231 -1.93 11.59 -14.46
C GLU A 231 -2.94 10.90 -13.56
N ASP A 232 -2.81 9.58 -13.35
CA ASP A 232 -3.70 8.81 -12.49
C ASP A 232 -3.40 9.08 -11.01
N VAL A 233 -2.13 9.23 -10.64
CA VAL A 233 -1.70 9.72 -9.32
C VAL A 233 -2.36 11.06 -9.03
N MET A 234 -2.21 12.05 -9.92
CA MET A 234 -2.75 13.39 -9.73
C MET A 234 -4.28 13.42 -9.70
N LYS A 235 -4.97 12.63 -10.54
CA LYS A 235 -6.44 12.47 -10.47
C LYS A 235 -6.90 11.94 -9.11
N ARG A 236 -6.20 10.97 -8.53
CA ARG A 236 -6.54 10.41 -7.20
C ARG A 236 -6.21 11.39 -6.08
N VAL A 237 -5.06 12.05 -6.14
CA VAL A 237 -4.71 13.14 -5.21
C VAL A 237 -5.80 14.20 -5.23
N ARG A 238 -6.22 14.65 -6.42
CA ARG A 238 -7.33 15.62 -6.57
C ARG A 238 -8.61 15.14 -5.93
N LEU A 239 -9.03 13.90 -6.21
CA LEU A 239 -10.25 13.33 -5.65
C LEU A 239 -10.20 13.31 -4.11
N ASN A 240 -9.11 12.81 -3.53
CA ASN A 240 -9.00 12.64 -2.09
C ASN A 240 -8.86 13.97 -1.36
N VAL A 241 -8.08 14.91 -1.90
CA VAL A 241 -7.96 16.27 -1.34
C VAL A 241 -9.31 16.99 -1.40
N ARG A 242 -10.04 16.90 -2.51
CA ARG A 242 -11.38 17.50 -2.64
C ARG A 242 -12.36 16.91 -1.61
N LEU A 243 -12.35 15.59 -1.43
CA LEU A 243 -13.23 14.93 -0.46
C LEU A 243 -12.87 15.31 0.98
N ALA A 244 -11.59 15.29 1.34
CA ALA A 244 -11.12 15.61 2.69
C ALA A 244 -11.32 17.09 3.06
N SER A 245 -11.23 17.99 2.07
CA SER A 245 -11.45 19.43 2.25
C SER A 245 -12.90 19.88 2.06
N ASN A 246 -13.85 18.95 1.87
CA ASN A 246 -15.25 19.28 1.51
C ASN A 246 -15.37 20.24 0.31
N GLY A 247 -14.50 20.07 -0.69
CA GLY A 247 -14.47 20.87 -1.91
C GLY A 247 -13.69 22.18 -1.82
N GLN A 248 -13.14 22.54 -0.66
CA GLN A 248 -12.40 23.81 -0.47
C GLN A 248 -11.04 23.82 -1.16
N GLN A 249 -10.41 22.66 -1.33
CA GLN A 249 -9.13 22.51 -2.00
C GLN A 249 -9.25 21.52 -3.15
N ILE A 250 -8.83 21.94 -4.35
CA ILE A 250 -8.91 21.13 -5.57
C ILE A 250 -7.55 21.20 -6.28
N PRO A 251 -6.69 20.18 -6.13
CA PRO A 251 -5.42 20.09 -6.86
C PRO A 251 -5.63 20.18 -8.37
N TRP A 252 -4.65 20.79 -9.06
CA TRP A 252 -4.73 21.07 -10.50
C TRP A 252 -3.42 20.69 -11.18
N GLU A 253 -3.47 20.32 -12.46
CA GLU A 253 -2.27 20.04 -13.24
C GLU A 253 -2.40 20.56 -14.68
N SER A 254 -1.26 20.92 -15.25
CA SER A 254 -1.06 21.12 -16.69
C SER A 254 -0.01 20.13 -17.15
N THR A 255 -0.25 19.41 -18.25
CA THR A 255 0.67 18.39 -18.76
C THR A 255 0.91 18.57 -20.26
N SER A 256 2.16 18.39 -20.65
CA SER A 256 2.65 18.27 -22.02
C SER A 256 3.55 17.03 -22.16
N LEU A 257 3.31 16.01 -21.33
CA LEU A 257 4.00 14.73 -21.37
C LEU A 257 3.55 13.93 -22.60
N GLU A 258 4.51 13.39 -23.35
CA GLU A 258 4.25 12.48 -24.46
C GLU A 258 4.43 11.01 -24.07
N GLN A 259 5.22 10.75 -23.02
CA GLN A 259 5.52 9.42 -22.51
C GLN A 259 4.95 9.23 -21.10
N ASP A 260 4.61 7.99 -20.78
CA ASP A 260 4.12 7.62 -19.45
C ASP A 260 5.23 7.73 -18.40
N PHE A 261 4.90 8.31 -17.25
CA PHE A 261 5.78 8.30 -16.08
C PHE A 261 5.11 7.60 -14.90
N TYR A 262 5.90 6.75 -14.23
CA TYR A 262 5.53 6.03 -13.03
C TYR A 262 6.54 6.33 -11.94
N PHE A 263 6.05 6.86 -10.81
CA PHE A 263 6.87 7.09 -9.63
C PHE A 263 7.51 5.78 -9.15
N ASN A 264 6.73 4.71 -9.05
CA ASN A 264 7.16 3.43 -8.50
C ASN A 264 7.31 2.30 -9.55
N ALA A 265 7.88 2.59 -10.73
CA ALA A 265 8.00 1.63 -11.83
C ALA A 265 8.70 0.30 -11.48
N LYS A 266 9.55 0.28 -10.44
CA LYS A 266 10.40 -0.87 -10.05
C LYS A 266 10.06 -1.48 -8.69
N GLY A 267 9.06 -0.94 -7.99
CA GLY A 267 8.90 -1.20 -6.55
C GLY A 267 9.85 -0.32 -5.71
N VAL A 268 9.59 -0.28 -4.40
CA VAL A 268 10.38 0.49 -3.43
C VAL A 268 11.73 -0.18 -3.23
N ASP A 269 12.82 0.60 -3.20
CA ASP A 269 14.18 0.09 -3.00
C ASP A 269 14.32 -0.67 -1.67
N PRO A 270 14.57 -2.00 -1.69
CA PRO A 270 14.70 -2.79 -0.47
C PRO A 270 15.89 -2.39 0.41
N GLN A 271 16.99 -1.87 -0.17
CA GLN A 271 18.20 -1.52 0.58
C GLN A 271 18.01 -0.26 1.41
N PHE A 272 17.29 0.73 0.89
CA PHE A 272 16.94 1.94 1.63
C PHE A 272 16.04 1.59 2.83
N ILE A 273 15.05 0.72 2.63
CA ILE A 273 14.16 0.25 3.70
C ILE A 273 14.96 -0.43 4.80
N GLU A 274 15.88 -1.33 4.45
CA GLU A 274 16.73 -2.03 5.42
C GLU A 274 17.59 -1.05 6.25
N LYS A 275 18.18 -0.03 5.60
CA LYS A 275 18.98 1.01 6.28
C LYS A 275 18.15 1.85 7.26
N GLU A 276 16.96 2.29 6.86
CA GLU A 276 16.05 3.08 7.71
C GLU A 276 15.49 2.25 8.88
N VAL A 277 15.06 1.01 8.61
CA VAL A 277 14.59 0.08 9.65
C VAL A 277 15.69 -0.19 10.66
N ASN A 278 16.92 -0.44 10.20
CA ASN A 278 18.07 -0.63 11.10
C ASN A 278 18.39 0.64 11.92
N GLY A 279 18.24 1.84 11.33
CA GLY A 279 18.38 3.11 12.05
C GLY A 279 17.31 3.32 13.13
N VAL A 280 16.06 2.97 12.85
CA VAL A 280 14.95 3.02 13.82
C VAL A 280 15.15 1.97 14.92
N LEU A 281 15.55 0.75 14.57
CA LEU A 281 15.87 -0.32 15.53
C LEU A 281 17.07 0.02 16.41
N ALA A 282 18.07 0.72 15.89
CA ALA A 282 19.21 1.22 16.67
C ALA A 282 18.75 2.28 17.69
N ASN A 283 17.88 3.20 17.31
CA ASN A 283 17.33 4.22 18.21
C ASN A 283 16.43 3.60 19.30
N LEU A 284 15.66 2.56 18.97
CA LEU A 284 14.85 1.79 19.94
C LEU A 284 15.71 1.02 20.95
N LYS A 285 16.89 0.52 20.56
CA LYS A 285 17.85 -0.13 21.47
C LYS A 285 18.56 0.85 22.41
N VAL A 286 18.76 2.10 21.99
CA VAL A 286 19.36 3.14 22.85
C VAL A 286 18.39 3.57 23.97
N THR A 287 17.08 3.49 23.76
CA THR A 287 16.08 3.83 24.78
C THR A 287 15.88 2.73 25.83
N SER A 288 16.24 1.47 25.55
CA SER A 288 16.10 0.35 26.49
C SER A 288 17.29 0.16 27.44
N HIS A 289 18.38 0.92 27.29
CA HIS A 289 19.60 0.78 28.12
C HIS A 289 19.91 2.00 29.02
N GLN A 290 19.01 2.98 29.12
CA GLN A 290 19.11 4.03 30.15
C GLN A 290 17.89 4.04 31.08
N ASN A 291 17.86 3.08 32.01
CA ASN A 291 17.49 3.24 33.43
C ASN A 291 17.11 1.89 34.05
N ILE A 292 18.12 1.11 34.40
CA ILE A 292 18.06 0.14 35.50
C ILE A 292 19.45 0.06 36.11
N ASN A 293 19.79 1.05 36.93
CA ASN A 293 20.80 0.89 37.97
C ASN A 293 20.08 0.74 39.30
N ALA A 294 19.87 -0.52 39.70
CA ALA A 294 19.56 -0.89 41.06
C ALA A 294 20.87 -1.18 41.79
N GLY A 295 21.10 -0.51 42.92
CA GLY A 295 22.11 -0.90 43.90
C GLY A 295 22.58 0.23 44.80
N HIS A 296 21.99 0.37 45.99
CA HIS A 296 22.58 0.06 47.31
C HIS A 296 21.77 0.72 48.44
N LEU A 297 21.45 -0.05 49.48
CA LEU A 297 20.76 0.40 50.69
C LEU A 297 21.76 1.00 51.70
N THR A 298 21.34 2.03 52.45
CA THR A 298 21.48 2.13 53.92
C THR A 298 20.64 3.30 54.47
N PRO A 299 20.24 3.28 55.77
CA PRO A 299 19.07 3.99 56.30
C PRO A 299 19.41 5.20 57.18
N THR A 300 18.57 6.24 57.18
CA THR A 300 18.45 7.20 58.31
C THR A 300 17.12 7.99 58.28
N GLU A 301 16.35 7.79 59.36
CA GLU A 301 15.49 8.69 60.14
C GLU A 301 14.79 9.92 59.51
N SER A 302 13.44 9.93 59.49
CA SER A 302 12.58 10.59 60.51
C SER A 302 11.15 10.88 59.99
N SER A 303 10.15 10.43 60.75
CA SER A 303 8.68 10.56 60.59
C SER A 303 8.17 12.00 60.82
N PRO A 304 6.85 12.32 60.86
CA PRO A 304 5.62 11.54 60.52
C PRO A 304 4.66 12.35 59.58
N ILE A 305 3.50 11.83 59.13
CA ILE A 305 2.17 12.12 59.74
C ILE A 305 1.14 11.06 59.26
N VAL A 306 0.71 10.25 60.24
CA VAL A 306 -0.65 9.78 60.57
C VAL A 306 -1.66 9.47 59.46
N ALA A 307 -1.96 8.18 59.33
CA ALA A 307 -3.30 7.67 59.02
C ALA A 307 -3.95 7.15 60.33
N PRO A 308 -5.29 7.01 60.43
CA PRO A 308 -5.90 6.09 61.36
C PRO A 308 -6.30 4.77 60.67
N THR A 309 -5.76 3.70 61.23
CA THR A 309 -5.98 2.27 60.96
C THR A 309 -7.20 1.73 61.71
N LYS A 310 -7.80 0.63 61.20
CA LYS A 310 -8.32 -0.54 61.96
C LYS A 310 -8.63 -1.66 60.95
N MET A 311 -7.77 -2.68 60.76
CA MET A 311 -7.66 -3.98 61.46
C MET A 311 -8.97 -4.75 61.67
N ILE A 312 -9.03 -6.01 61.18
CA ILE A 312 -9.20 -7.27 61.95
C ILE A 312 -9.28 -8.52 61.00
N GLU A 313 -8.34 -9.45 61.24
CA GLU A 313 -8.34 -10.94 61.25
C GLU A 313 -8.91 -11.85 60.12
N ALA A 314 -8.18 -12.97 59.91
CA ALA A 314 -8.64 -14.23 59.30
C ALA A 314 -8.62 -15.34 60.38
N PRO A 315 -9.51 -16.36 60.35
CA PRO A 315 -9.04 -17.69 59.93
C PRO A 315 -10.08 -18.62 59.23
N SER A 316 -9.53 -19.73 58.74
CA SER A 316 -9.98 -20.91 57.95
C SER A 316 -11.31 -21.65 58.27
N ILE A 317 -11.90 -22.31 57.24
CA ILE A 317 -12.26 -23.76 57.10
C ILE A 317 -13.54 -24.03 56.24
N LEU A 318 -13.41 -24.97 55.27
CA LEU A 318 -14.34 -25.82 54.48
C LEU A 318 -15.89 -25.70 54.62
N THR A 319 -16.57 -25.47 53.47
CA THR A 319 -17.83 -26.16 53.05
C THR A 319 -18.01 -26.11 51.52
N ALA A 320 -18.51 -27.20 50.91
CA ALA A 320 -18.74 -27.37 49.47
C ALA A 320 -20.10 -26.80 49.00
N PRO A 321 -20.46 -27.01 47.72
CA PRO A 321 -20.54 -26.03 46.65
C PRO A 321 -21.84 -25.18 46.67
N THR A 322 -21.76 -23.94 46.20
CA THR A 322 -22.96 -23.19 45.81
C THR A 322 -22.68 -22.51 44.48
N ILE A 323 -23.49 -22.87 43.48
CA ILE A 323 -23.51 -22.24 42.17
C ILE A 323 -23.92 -20.78 42.40
N ALA A 324 -22.92 -19.89 42.42
CA ALA A 324 -23.14 -18.46 42.31
C ALA A 324 -23.09 -18.11 40.84
N VAL A 325 -24.23 -17.68 40.31
CA VAL A 325 -24.34 -17.01 39.02
C VAL A 325 -23.59 -15.68 39.14
N GLU A 326 -22.30 -15.67 38.79
CA GLU A 326 -21.52 -14.43 38.71
C GLU A 326 -21.73 -13.76 37.36
N ASP A 327 -22.39 -12.60 37.44
CA ASP A 327 -22.37 -11.44 36.54
C ASP A 327 -21.78 -11.62 35.13
N VAL A 328 -22.69 -11.90 34.20
CA VAL A 328 -22.50 -11.73 32.75
C VAL A 328 -22.51 -10.23 32.41
N ASN A 329 -21.44 -9.48 32.73
CA ASN A 329 -21.09 -8.24 32.00
C ASN A 329 -19.76 -7.55 32.38
N LYS A 330 -18.69 -8.28 32.68
CA LYS A 330 -17.35 -7.67 32.53
C LYS A 330 -16.98 -7.59 31.05
N LYS A 331 -17.10 -6.39 30.45
CA LYS A 331 -16.46 -6.09 29.16
C LYS A 331 -14.96 -6.39 29.31
N VAL A 332 -14.53 -7.49 28.72
CA VAL A 332 -13.11 -7.87 28.64
C VAL A 332 -12.34 -6.71 28.01
N THR A 333 -11.27 -6.25 28.67
CA THR A 333 -10.44 -5.14 28.17
C THR A 333 -9.74 -5.54 26.88
N GLU A 334 -9.42 -4.58 26.01
CA GLU A 334 -8.68 -4.87 24.76
C GLU A 334 -7.32 -5.53 25.05
N ALA A 335 -6.63 -5.15 26.13
CA ALA A 335 -5.39 -5.78 26.55
C ALA A 335 -5.56 -7.28 26.85
N GLU A 336 -6.69 -7.68 27.43
CA GLU A 336 -6.98 -9.09 27.74
C GLU A 336 -7.38 -9.87 26.47
N LYS A 337 -8.13 -9.25 25.55
CA LYS A 337 -8.39 -9.84 24.22
C LYS A 337 -7.09 -10.05 23.43
N ASP A 338 -6.16 -9.10 23.50
CA ASP A 338 -4.85 -9.18 22.84
C ASP A 338 -3.99 -10.29 23.43
N ARG A 339 -3.96 -10.41 24.76
CA ARG A 339 -3.28 -11.50 25.45
C ARG A 339 -3.85 -12.86 25.03
N ARG A 340 -5.17 -13.00 25.05
CA ARG A 340 -5.86 -14.23 24.65
C ARG A 340 -5.58 -14.60 23.19
N PHE A 341 -5.65 -13.63 22.28
CA PHE A 341 -5.34 -13.86 20.86
C PHE A 341 -3.89 -14.31 20.64
N LYS A 342 -2.91 -13.70 21.32
CA LYS A 342 -1.50 -14.10 21.22
C LYS A 342 -1.27 -15.52 21.74
N GLU A 343 -1.90 -15.88 22.85
CA GLU A 343 -1.82 -17.22 23.43
C GLU A 343 -2.45 -18.26 22.50
N GLU A 344 -3.60 -17.94 21.92
CA GLU A 344 -4.30 -18.80 20.99
C GLU A 344 -3.51 -18.96 19.67
N LEU A 345 -3.00 -17.86 19.10
CA LEU A 345 -2.18 -17.88 17.88
C LEU A 345 -0.94 -18.75 18.05
N ALA A 346 -0.22 -18.62 19.18
CA ALA A 346 0.98 -19.42 19.42
C ALA A 346 0.67 -20.93 19.51
N LEU A 347 -0.48 -21.30 20.07
CA LEU A 347 -0.94 -22.69 20.12
C LEU A 347 -1.37 -23.19 18.74
N TRP A 348 -2.10 -22.37 17.99
CA TRP A 348 -2.52 -22.70 16.62
C TRP A 348 -1.33 -22.85 15.68
N GLU A 349 -0.36 -21.95 15.69
CA GLU A 349 0.85 -22.04 14.84
C GLU A 349 1.61 -23.35 15.07
N LYS A 350 1.67 -23.80 16.33
CA LYS A 350 2.27 -25.09 16.68
C LYS A 350 1.41 -26.27 16.19
N ALA A 351 0.10 -26.21 16.38
CA ALA A 351 -0.81 -27.29 15.98
C ALA A 351 -0.93 -27.43 14.46
N ALA A 352 -0.92 -26.32 13.72
CA ALA A 352 -1.12 -26.29 12.27
C ALA A 352 0.00 -27.01 11.50
N VAL A 353 1.23 -27.02 12.03
CA VAL A 353 2.38 -27.68 11.42
C VAL A 353 2.61 -29.10 11.93
N ASP A 354 1.86 -29.55 12.94
CA ASP A 354 1.99 -30.91 13.48
C ASP A 354 1.42 -31.92 12.46
N PRO A 355 2.13 -33.03 12.19
CA PRO A 355 1.66 -34.07 11.29
C PRO A 355 0.64 -35.02 11.94
N SER A 356 0.42 -34.93 13.25
CA SER A 356 -0.55 -35.77 13.99
C SER A 356 -1.79 -34.96 14.42
N PRO A 357 -2.95 -35.61 14.54
CA PRO A 357 -4.18 -34.92 14.95
C PRO A 357 -4.15 -34.41 16.40
N LYS A 358 -3.23 -34.91 17.25
CA LYS A 358 -3.24 -34.66 18.71
C LYS A 358 -3.23 -33.19 19.09
N LEU A 359 -2.31 -32.40 18.54
CA LEU A 359 -2.21 -30.98 18.89
C LEU A 359 -3.39 -30.16 18.36
N VAL A 360 -3.97 -30.58 17.23
CA VAL A 360 -5.16 -29.95 16.65
C VAL A 360 -6.40 -30.26 17.50
N GLU A 361 -6.56 -31.52 17.95
CA GLU A 361 -7.60 -31.93 18.90
C GLU A 361 -7.50 -31.19 20.24
N GLU A 362 -6.30 -31.06 20.79
CA GLU A 362 -6.05 -30.30 22.02
C GLU A 362 -6.40 -28.83 21.85
N TYR A 363 -6.04 -28.23 20.71
CA TYR A 363 -6.42 -26.86 20.37
C TYR A 363 -7.93 -26.70 20.30
N ILE A 364 -8.65 -27.54 19.54
CA ILE A 364 -10.12 -27.48 19.41
C ILE A 364 -10.79 -27.69 20.76
N ARG A 365 -10.28 -28.61 21.60
CA ARG A 365 -10.82 -28.83 22.95
C ARG A 365 -10.64 -27.61 23.85
N LYS A 366 -9.52 -26.92 23.73
CA LYS A 366 -9.21 -25.72 24.54
C LYS A 366 -9.93 -24.47 24.04
N TYR A 367 -10.13 -24.34 22.72
CA TYR A 367 -10.75 -23.19 22.06
C TYR A 367 -11.83 -23.64 21.04
N PRO A 368 -12.95 -24.24 21.50
CA PRO A 368 -13.97 -24.76 20.59
C PRO A 368 -14.63 -23.67 19.73
N ASN A 369 -14.65 -22.43 20.23
CA ASN A 369 -15.11 -21.23 19.52
C ASN A 369 -13.99 -20.20 19.34
N GLY A 370 -12.74 -20.67 19.22
CA GLY A 370 -11.56 -19.83 19.01
C GLY A 370 -11.52 -19.13 17.66
N ASP A 371 -10.62 -18.16 17.53
CA ASP A 371 -10.36 -17.40 16.30
C ASP A 371 -9.89 -18.30 15.13
N PHE A 372 -9.32 -19.47 15.40
CA PHE A 372 -8.86 -20.43 14.39
C PHE A 372 -9.61 -21.78 14.42
N SER A 373 -10.75 -21.88 15.12
CA SER A 373 -11.45 -23.17 15.32
C SER A 373 -11.90 -23.82 14.00
N GLN A 374 -12.37 -23.03 13.04
CA GLN A 374 -12.76 -23.54 11.71
C GLN A 374 -11.55 -24.04 10.91
N LEU A 375 -10.42 -23.34 10.96
CA LEU A 375 -9.18 -23.80 10.30
C LEU A 375 -8.68 -25.09 10.96
N ALA A 376 -8.78 -25.17 12.29
CA ALA A 376 -8.42 -26.36 13.04
C ALA A 376 -9.31 -27.55 12.70
N GLN A 377 -10.63 -27.35 12.53
CA GLN A 377 -11.55 -28.42 12.16
C GLN A 377 -11.23 -28.97 10.77
N VAL A 378 -11.01 -28.10 9.78
CA VAL A 378 -10.59 -28.51 8.43
C VAL A 378 -9.26 -29.29 8.49
N ARG A 379 -8.31 -28.83 9.30
CA ARG A 379 -7.03 -29.53 9.48
C ARG A 379 -7.18 -30.89 10.16
N LEU A 380 -8.04 -31.00 11.17
CA LEU A 380 -8.29 -32.26 11.87
C LEU A 380 -8.91 -33.28 10.90
N ASP A 381 -9.94 -32.88 10.15
CA ASP A 381 -10.60 -33.73 9.15
C ASP A 381 -9.59 -34.28 8.13
N GLN A 382 -8.64 -33.47 7.67
CA GLN A 382 -7.55 -33.91 6.77
C GLN A 382 -6.65 -34.97 7.42
N LEU A 383 -6.20 -34.73 8.66
CA LEU A 383 -5.29 -35.62 9.37
C LEU A 383 -5.96 -36.98 9.65
N LEU A 384 -7.24 -36.97 10.00
CA LEU A 384 -8.04 -38.19 10.20
C LEU A 384 -8.28 -38.94 8.88
N ALA A 385 -8.56 -38.22 7.79
CA ALA A 385 -8.72 -38.82 6.46
C ALA A 385 -7.44 -39.55 6.00
N LYS A 386 -6.25 -39.00 6.28
CA LYS A 386 -4.96 -39.68 6.04
C LYS A 386 -4.80 -40.96 6.85
N GLY A 387 -5.40 -41.01 8.05
CA GLY A 387 -5.45 -42.21 8.90
C GLY A 387 -6.47 -43.25 8.44
N GLY A 388 -7.21 -43.01 7.35
CA GLY A 388 -8.23 -43.92 6.82
C GLY A 388 -9.62 -43.75 7.44
N GLU A 389 -9.82 -42.74 8.29
CA GLU A 389 -11.14 -42.44 8.85
C GLU A 389 -12.04 -41.74 7.81
N LYS A 390 -13.30 -42.20 7.72
CA LYS A 390 -14.28 -41.59 6.83
C LYS A 390 -14.86 -40.34 7.47
N LYS A 391 -14.87 -39.24 6.71
CA LYS A 391 -15.51 -37.97 7.09
C LYS A 391 -16.94 -38.21 7.59
N VAL A 392 -17.25 -37.77 8.81
CA VAL A 392 -18.64 -37.69 9.28
C VAL A 392 -19.30 -36.58 8.47
N GLN A 393 -20.04 -36.95 7.42
CA GLN A 393 -20.85 -35.98 6.71
C GLN A 393 -21.99 -35.55 7.64
N VAL A 394 -21.95 -34.29 8.08
CA VAL A 394 -23.14 -33.66 8.64
C VAL A 394 -24.15 -33.60 7.51
N ILE A 395 -25.10 -34.53 7.51
CA ILE A 395 -26.21 -34.54 6.57
C ILE A 395 -26.97 -33.23 6.79
N SER A 396 -26.86 -32.29 5.86
CA SER A 396 -27.76 -31.15 5.82
C SER A 396 -29.17 -31.72 5.70
N SER A 397 -29.96 -31.60 6.75
CA SER A 397 -31.33 -32.10 6.71
C SER A 397 -32.08 -31.34 5.62
N VAL A 398 -32.60 -32.05 4.62
CA VAL A 398 -33.36 -31.51 3.48
C VAL A 398 -34.55 -30.63 3.92
N ASN A 399 -34.97 -30.76 5.19
CA ASN A 399 -36.10 -30.06 5.81
C ASN A 399 -35.71 -28.85 6.69
N ASN A 400 -34.43 -28.48 6.82
CA ASN A 400 -34.05 -27.24 7.51
C ASN A 400 -33.92 -26.09 6.48
N PRO A 401 -34.76 -25.05 6.55
CA PRO A 401 -34.75 -23.93 5.60
C PRO A 401 -33.45 -23.11 5.63
N PHE A 402 -32.63 -23.23 6.68
CA PHE A 402 -31.31 -22.58 6.77
C PHE A 402 -30.21 -23.39 6.06
N SER A 403 -30.32 -24.73 5.98
CA SER A 403 -29.35 -25.59 5.28
C SER A 403 -29.72 -25.90 3.82
N LYS A 404 -30.83 -25.37 3.28
CA LYS A 404 -31.13 -25.47 1.85
C LYS A 404 -30.17 -24.58 1.07
N GLY A 405 -29.18 -25.20 0.45
CA GLY A 405 -28.22 -24.52 -0.43
C GLY A 405 -26.94 -24.07 0.26
N SER A 406 -26.43 -24.83 1.23
CA SER A 406 -25.05 -24.67 1.72
C SER A 406 -24.03 -25.11 0.66
N ALA A 407 -22.90 -24.41 0.54
CA ALA A 407 -21.81 -24.76 -0.38
C ALA A 407 -20.44 -24.66 0.32
N SER A 408 -19.42 -25.37 -0.18
CA SER A 408 -18.04 -25.32 0.34
C SER A 408 -17.03 -25.30 -0.80
N VAL A 409 -15.89 -24.67 -0.59
CA VAL A 409 -14.76 -24.64 -1.53
C VAL A 409 -13.68 -25.68 -1.20
N VAL A 410 -13.85 -26.44 -0.11
CA VAL A 410 -12.91 -27.51 0.24
C VAL A 410 -12.93 -28.55 -0.89
N ASP A 411 -11.76 -28.93 -1.38
CA ASP A 411 -11.54 -29.88 -2.48
C ASP A 411 -12.05 -29.43 -3.87
N SER A 412 -12.29 -28.12 -4.09
CA SER A 412 -12.81 -27.62 -5.38
C SER A 412 -11.75 -27.40 -6.47
N TYR A 413 -10.46 -27.44 -6.12
CA TYR A 413 -9.35 -27.12 -7.03
C TYR A 413 -8.80 -28.37 -7.72
N THR A 414 -8.48 -28.24 -9.00
CA THR A 414 -7.76 -29.23 -9.80
C THR A 414 -6.48 -28.63 -10.37
N LEU A 415 -5.47 -29.48 -10.59
CA LEU A 415 -4.22 -29.08 -11.21
C LEU A 415 -4.49 -28.48 -12.61
N GLY A 416 -3.93 -27.29 -12.88
CA GLY A 416 -4.11 -26.57 -14.13
C GLY A 416 -5.35 -25.67 -14.21
N ASP A 417 -6.20 -25.64 -13.17
CA ASP A 417 -7.26 -24.64 -13.09
C ASP A 417 -6.67 -23.23 -13.21
N SER A 418 -7.34 -22.35 -13.95
CA SER A 418 -6.86 -20.97 -14.19
C SER A 418 -7.93 -19.93 -13.91
N TYR A 419 -7.51 -18.80 -13.36
CA TYR A 419 -8.36 -17.68 -12.96
C TYR A 419 -7.69 -16.36 -13.33
N SER A 420 -8.28 -15.57 -14.21
CA SER A 420 -7.79 -14.26 -14.61
C SER A 420 -8.61 -13.15 -13.97
N PHE A 421 -7.93 -12.17 -13.39
CA PHE A 421 -8.53 -11.07 -12.66
C PHE A 421 -8.10 -9.71 -13.21
N GLU A 422 -9.02 -8.76 -13.18
CA GLU A 422 -8.74 -7.32 -13.28
C GLU A 422 -8.86 -6.70 -11.88
N VAL A 423 -7.87 -5.91 -11.49
CA VAL A 423 -7.91 -5.09 -10.27
C VAL A 423 -8.13 -3.64 -10.67
N LYS A 424 -9.22 -3.06 -10.19
CA LYS A 424 -9.65 -1.68 -10.45
C LYS A 424 -9.61 -0.87 -9.18
N ASP A 425 -9.35 0.42 -9.30
CA ASP A 425 -9.67 1.36 -8.24
C ASP A 425 -11.19 1.45 -8.10
N LEU A 426 -11.71 1.20 -6.90
CA LEU A 426 -13.15 1.11 -6.69
C LEU A 426 -13.84 2.48 -6.85
N LEU A 427 -13.12 3.58 -6.63
CA LEU A 427 -13.63 4.95 -6.73
C LEU A 427 -13.50 5.50 -8.15
N THR A 428 -12.33 5.38 -8.77
CA THR A 428 -12.07 5.97 -10.10
C THR A 428 -12.40 5.04 -11.26
N LYS A 429 -12.60 3.74 -10.98
CA LYS A 429 -12.83 2.67 -11.98
C LYS A 429 -11.65 2.39 -12.92
N VAL A 430 -10.50 3.03 -12.69
CA VAL A 430 -9.27 2.79 -13.46
C VAL A 430 -8.73 1.39 -13.17
N ILE A 431 -8.44 0.61 -14.21
CA ILE A 431 -7.75 -0.68 -14.10
C ILE A 431 -6.31 -0.41 -13.64
N GLN A 432 -5.97 -0.94 -12.47
CA GLN A 432 -4.65 -0.81 -11.86
C GLN A 432 -3.70 -1.92 -12.33
N ASN A 433 -4.21 -3.15 -12.45
CA ASN A 433 -3.42 -4.31 -12.85
C ASN A 433 -4.36 -5.45 -13.31
N SER A 434 -3.81 -6.41 -14.06
CA SER A 434 -4.46 -7.68 -14.36
C SER A 434 -3.48 -8.82 -14.17
N PHE A 435 -3.95 -9.97 -13.68
CA PHE A 435 -3.10 -11.14 -13.46
C PHE A 435 -3.88 -12.44 -13.64
N THR A 436 -3.15 -13.53 -13.87
CA THR A 436 -3.71 -14.88 -13.98
C THR A 436 -3.07 -15.80 -12.95
N ASP A 437 -3.92 -16.50 -12.21
CA ASP A 437 -3.54 -17.55 -11.28
C ASP A 437 -3.79 -18.91 -11.92
N VAL A 438 -2.74 -19.71 -12.07
CA VAL A 438 -2.82 -21.11 -12.54
C VAL A 438 -2.40 -22.04 -11.42
N VAL A 439 -3.25 -23.01 -11.06
CA VAL A 439 -2.95 -24.01 -10.06
C VAL A 439 -1.80 -24.89 -10.57
N SER A 440 -0.64 -24.74 -9.96
CA SER A 440 0.59 -25.46 -10.35
C SER A 440 0.88 -26.66 -9.45
N GLU A 441 0.36 -26.66 -8.23
CA GLU A 441 0.50 -27.76 -7.27
C GLU A 441 -0.64 -27.71 -6.25
N ILE A 442 -1.06 -28.88 -5.79
CA ILE A 442 -2.03 -29.05 -4.70
C ILE A 442 -1.35 -29.94 -3.67
N SER A 443 -1.13 -29.39 -2.47
CA SER A 443 -0.71 -30.18 -1.30
C SER A 443 -1.93 -30.55 -0.47
N ASP A 444 -1.71 -31.34 0.58
CA ASP A 444 -2.78 -31.79 1.48
C ASP A 444 -3.49 -30.63 2.21
N ASP A 445 -2.82 -29.48 2.34
CA ASP A 445 -3.26 -28.34 3.13
C ASP A 445 -3.24 -27.00 2.40
N LYS A 446 -2.73 -26.97 1.16
CA LYS A 446 -2.49 -25.73 0.41
C LYS A 446 -2.74 -25.92 -1.08
N ILE A 447 -3.15 -24.82 -1.71
CA ILE A 447 -3.18 -24.69 -3.16
C ILE A 447 -2.09 -23.71 -3.56
N ILE A 448 -1.26 -24.12 -4.50
CA ILE A 448 -0.08 -23.38 -4.94
C ILE A 448 -0.31 -22.94 -6.38
N PHE A 449 -0.25 -21.63 -6.61
CA PHE A 449 -0.39 -21.02 -7.92
C PHE A 449 0.95 -20.57 -8.49
N ASN A 450 1.10 -20.69 -9.81
CA ASN A 450 2.21 -20.15 -10.58
C ASN A 450 3.58 -20.46 -9.95
N GLN A 451 3.85 -21.74 -9.68
CA GLN A 451 5.12 -22.21 -9.10
C GLN A 451 5.47 -21.58 -7.74
N GLY A 452 4.46 -21.24 -6.93
CA GLY A 452 4.65 -20.74 -5.57
C GLY A 452 4.68 -19.22 -5.43
N GLU A 453 4.31 -18.48 -6.49
CA GLU A 453 4.11 -17.03 -6.41
C GLU A 453 2.95 -16.65 -5.48
N ARG A 454 1.90 -17.50 -5.43
CA ARG A 454 0.76 -17.34 -4.52
C ARG A 454 0.38 -18.70 -3.91
N ILE A 455 0.10 -18.69 -2.62
CA ILE A 455 -0.28 -19.90 -1.86
C ILE A 455 -1.49 -19.56 -1.00
N ILE A 456 -2.52 -20.40 -1.07
CA ILE A 456 -3.72 -20.32 -0.23
C ILE A 456 -3.89 -21.59 0.59
N ASP A 457 -4.67 -21.51 1.67
CA ASP A 457 -5.21 -22.71 2.33
C ASP A 457 -6.38 -23.31 1.53
N LEU A 458 -6.93 -24.44 2.00
CA LEU A 458 -8.05 -25.10 1.33
C LEU A 458 -9.36 -24.30 1.35
N LEU A 459 -9.48 -23.27 2.21
CA LEU A 459 -10.64 -22.38 2.25
C LEU A 459 -10.48 -21.18 1.31
N GLY A 460 -9.30 -21.00 0.68
CA GLY A 460 -9.01 -19.87 -0.18
C GLY A 460 -8.36 -18.68 0.54
N ASN A 461 -8.05 -18.79 1.83
CA ASN A 461 -7.36 -17.73 2.57
C ASN A 461 -5.89 -17.67 2.14
N GLU A 462 -5.36 -16.46 1.97
CA GLU A 462 -4.00 -16.28 1.51
C GLU A 462 -2.97 -16.61 2.62
N LEU A 463 -2.07 -17.54 2.33
CA LEU A 463 -0.91 -17.87 3.15
C LEU A 463 0.36 -17.17 2.64
N LYS A 464 0.46 -17.00 1.32
CA LYS A 464 1.49 -16.23 0.64
C LYS A 464 0.85 -15.50 -0.54
N SER A 465 1.11 -14.21 -0.65
CA SER A 465 0.62 -13.37 -1.74
C SER A 465 1.78 -12.78 -2.54
N ARG A 466 1.51 -12.37 -3.79
CA ARG A 466 2.52 -11.74 -4.67
C ARG A 466 3.03 -10.42 -4.08
N ASN A 467 2.13 -9.64 -3.49
CA ASN A 467 2.37 -8.25 -3.07
C ASN A 467 1.94 -7.93 -1.62
N ILE A 468 1.35 -8.89 -0.89
CA ILE A 468 0.77 -8.65 0.45
C ILE A 468 1.53 -9.45 1.51
N ARG A 469 1.78 -8.84 2.67
CA ARG A 469 2.44 -9.45 3.83
C ARG A 469 1.45 -9.60 5.00
N PHE A 470 0.73 -10.71 5.03
CA PHE A 470 0.06 -11.19 6.24
C PHE A 470 1.13 -11.66 7.24
N LEU A 471 1.05 -11.19 8.48
CA LEU A 471 1.94 -11.61 9.57
C LEU A 471 1.30 -12.68 10.47
N SER A 472 0.01 -12.96 10.27
CA SER A 472 -0.70 -14.09 10.86
C SER A 472 -1.81 -14.56 9.91
N PRO A 473 -2.34 -15.79 10.07
CA PRO A 473 -3.47 -16.28 9.28
C PRO A 473 -4.70 -15.38 9.39
N ALA A 474 -5.46 -15.24 8.31
CA ALA A 474 -6.68 -14.45 8.25
C ALA A 474 -7.81 -15.25 7.60
N GLN A 475 -8.86 -15.59 8.37
CA GLN A 475 -10.00 -16.35 7.87
C GLN A 475 -11.05 -15.45 7.19
N PHE A 476 -10.87 -15.19 5.89
CA PHE A 476 -11.81 -14.43 5.08
C PHE A 476 -12.97 -15.27 4.55
N TYR A 477 -12.79 -16.58 4.42
CA TYR A 477 -13.80 -17.51 3.91
C TYR A 477 -14.23 -18.51 5.00
N PRO A 478 -15.54 -18.73 5.17
CA PRO A 478 -16.03 -19.75 6.07
C PRO A 478 -15.88 -21.13 5.43
N GLU A 479 -15.87 -22.17 6.25
CA GLU A 479 -15.86 -23.56 5.76
C GLU A 479 -17.09 -23.90 4.92
N ILE A 480 -18.25 -23.39 5.35
CA ILE A 480 -19.55 -23.60 4.73
C ILE A 480 -20.21 -22.24 4.52
N PHE A 481 -20.65 -21.99 3.28
CA PHE A 481 -21.43 -20.81 2.89
C PHE A 481 -22.91 -21.05 3.14
N GLU A 482 -23.48 -20.28 4.07
CA GLU A 482 -24.90 -20.34 4.46
C GLU A 482 -25.40 -18.93 4.76
N VAL A 483 -26.58 -18.55 4.24
CA VAL A 483 -27.14 -17.22 4.44
C VAL A 483 -27.39 -16.96 5.93
N GLY A 484 -26.92 -15.82 6.42
CA GLY A 484 -27.00 -15.43 7.82
C GLY A 484 -25.82 -15.88 8.68
N LYS A 485 -24.93 -16.75 8.19
CA LYS A 485 -23.72 -17.16 8.91
C LYS A 485 -22.82 -15.96 9.16
N LYS A 486 -22.31 -15.88 10.40
CA LYS A 486 -21.38 -14.85 10.87
C LYS A 486 -20.12 -15.50 11.42
N TRP A 487 -18.99 -14.84 11.22
CA TRP A 487 -17.74 -15.20 11.86
C TRP A 487 -16.88 -13.96 12.02
N THR A 488 -15.91 -14.04 12.92
CA THR A 488 -14.93 -12.99 13.14
C THR A 488 -13.56 -13.57 12.84
N THR A 489 -12.69 -12.76 12.25
CA THR A 489 -11.28 -13.08 12.08
C THR A 489 -10.44 -11.96 12.67
N ARG A 490 -9.35 -12.32 13.34
CA ARG A 490 -8.37 -11.39 13.84
C ARG A 490 -7.01 -11.75 13.27
N PHE A 491 -6.33 -10.78 12.68
CA PHE A 491 -5.04 -11.02 12.02
C PHE A 491 -4.12 -9.80 12.06
N LYS A 492 -2.82 -10.06 11.90
CA LYS A 492 -1.78 -9.03 11.80
C LYS A 492 -1.45 -8.77 10.33
N TRP A 493 -1.49 -7.49 9.97
CA TRP A 493 -1.20 -7.00 8.63
C TRP A 493 0.01 -6.05 8.67
N LEU A 494 0.98 -6.21 7.77
CA LEU A 494 2.05 -5.23 7.62
C LEU A 494 1.59 -4.07 6.72
N MET A 495 1.41 -2.89 7.29
CA MET A 495 1.03 -1.69 6.54
C MET A 495 2.18 -1.23 5.62
N ASP A 496 1.89 -0.40 4.61
CA ASP A 496 2.90 0.12 3.66
C ASP A 496 4.01 0.94 4.33
N ASN A 497 3.74 1.49 5.52
CA ASN A 497 4.73 2.19 6.36
C ASN A 497 5.61 1.22 7.18
N GLY A 498 5.50 -0.08 6.96
CA GLY A 498 6.23 -1.13 7.67
C GLY A 498 5.74 -1.42 9.09
N GLN A 499 4.62 -0.83 9.54
CA GLN A 499 4.08 -1.07 10.88
C GLN A 499 3.12 -2.26 10.88
N PRO A 500 3.35 -3.29 11.72
CA PRO A 500 2.37 -4.33 11.98
C PRO A 500 1.11 -3.72 12.61
N THR A 501 -0.05 -4.02 12.05
CA THR A 501 -1.34 -3.55 12.56
C THR A 501 -2.26 -4.74 12.79
N ASP A 502 -2.86 -4.79 13.98
CA ASP A 502 -3.90 -5.75 14.31
C ASP A 502 -5.22 -5.31 13.69
N ILE A 503 -5.84 -6.21 12.94
CA ILE A 503 -7.13 -6.01 12.29
C ILE A 503 -8.09 -7.08 12.81
N VAL A 504 -9.25 -6.64 13.27
CA VAL A 504 -10.39 -7.51 13.58
C VAL A 504 -11.43 -7.25 12.53
N THR A 505 -12.00 -8.30 11.93
CA THR A 505 -13.07 -8.17 10.94
C THR A 505 -14.20 -9.14 11.23
N ASP A 506 -15.41 -8.62 11.33
CA ASP A 506 -16.66 -9.38 11.40
C ASP A 506 -17.24 -9.55 10.00
N PHE A 507 -17.67 -10.76 9.68
CA PHE A 507 -18.28 -11.12 8.41
C PHE A 507 -19.71 -11.63 8.58
N ILE A 508 -20.52 -11.45 7.52
CA ILE A 508 -21.82 -12.06 7.38
C ILE A 508 -22.08 -12.45 5.91
N ILE A 509 -22.69 -13.61 5.70
CA ILE A 509 -23.29 -13.95 4.41
C ILE A 509 -24.68 -13.30 4.34
N LYS A 510 -24.84 -12.27 3.52
CA LYS A 510 -26.05 -11.44 3.46
C LYS A 510 -27.21 -12.12 2.75
N LYS A 511 -26.92 -12.72 1.59
CA LYS A 511 -27.91 -13.31 0.70
C LYS A 511 -27.24 -14.26 -0.29
N ARG A 512 -28.05 -15.12 -0.90
CA ARG A 512 -27.74 -15.89 -2.10
C ARG A 512 -28.65 -15.40 -3.22
N PHE A 513 -28.10 -15.11 -4.40
CA PHE A 513 -28.85 -14.52 -5.50
C PHE A 513 -28.23 -14.85 -6.85
N GLU A 514 -29.02 -14.73 -7.91
CA GLU A 514 -28.51 -14.84 -9.27
C GLU A 514 -27.70 -13.60 -9.65
N TYR A 515 -26.42 -13.79 -9.95
CA TYR A 515 -25.48 -12.76 -10.36
C TYR A 515 -25.15 -12.92 -11.85
N GLN A 516 -25.48 -11.89 -12.62
CA GLN A 516 -25.20 -11.81 -14.05
C GLN A 516 -23.84 -11.14 -14.26
N SER A 517 -22.87 -11.88 -14.80
CA SER A 517 -21.55 -11.37 -15.13
C SER A 517 -21.20 -11.56 -16.61
N LYS A 518 -20.07 -11.00 -17.05
CA LYS A 518 -19.55 -11.22 -18.41
C LYS A 518 -19.21 -12.69 -18.69
N LEU A 519 -19.05 -13.49 -17.64
CA LEU A 519 -18.73 -14.92 -17.69
C LEU A 519 -19.99 -15.81 -17.62
N GLY A 520 -21.17 -15.19 -17.67
CA GLY A 520 -22.47 -15.84 -17.58
C GLY A 520 -23.10 -15.72 -16.19
N VAL A 521 -24.05 -16.63 -15.93
CA VAL A 521 -24.90 -16.59 -14.73
C VAL A 521 -24.27 -17.39 -13.59
N PHE A 522 -24.26 -16.82 -12.38
CA PHE A 522 -23.77 -17.45 -11.15
C PHE A 522 -24.83 -17.41 -10.06
N ASN A 523 -24.88 -18.42 -9.20
CA ASN A 523 -25.75 -18.43 -8.03
C ASN A 523 -24.95 -18.00 -6.79
N ALA A 524 -24.60 -16.72 -6.75
CA ALA A 524 -23.59 -16.17 -5.86
C ALA A 524 -24.11 -15.88 -4.45
N PHE A 525 -23.26 -16.12 -3.47
CA PHE A 525 -23.36 -15.56 -2.14
C PHE A 525 -22.73 -14.17 -2.09
N GLU A 526 -23.42 -13.23 -1.45
CA GLU A 526 -22.87 -11.93 -1.09
C GLU A 526 -22.37 -11.99 0.35
N VAL A 527 -21.07 -11.77 0.53
CA VAL A 527 -20.43 -11.64 1.85
C VAL A 527 -20.05 -10.19 2.09
N GLU A 528 -20.39 -9.68 3.27
CA GLU A 528 -19.98 -8.37 3.74
C GLU A 528 -19.12 -8.53 5.00
N GLY A 529 -18.06 -7.72 5.08
CA GLY A 529 -17.11 -7.70 6.18
C GLY A 529 -16.87 -6.27 6.68
N TRP A 530 -16.90 -6.08 7.99
CA TRP A 530 -16.57 -4.83 8.66
C TRP A 530 -15.46 -5.08 9.65
N GLY A 531 -14.32 -4.46 9.39
CA GLY A 531 -13.16 -4.54 10.25
C GLY A 531 -12.71 -3.19 10.78
N TYR A 532 -11.94 -3.26 11.84
CA TYR A 532 -11.30 -2.12 12.47
C TYR A 532 -9.87 -2.47 12.84
N THR A 533 -9.00 -1.46 12.83
CA THR A 533 -7.64 -1.59 13.30
C THR A 533 -7.54 -1.11 14.75
N THR A 534 -6.55 -1.60 15.49
CA THR A 534 -6.26 -1.10 16.86
C THR A 534 -5.83 0.38 16.88
N GLN A 535 -5.47 0.94 15.72
CA GLN A 535 -5.16 2.36 15.51
C GLN A 535 -6.38 3.16 15.03
N GLY A 536 -7.59 2.57 15.06
CA GLY A 536 -8.85 3.24 14.76
C GLY A 536 -9.21 3.36 13.27
N GLY A 537 -8.44 2.72 12.37
CA GLY A 537 -8.82 2.57 10.97
C GLY A 537 -10.02 1.64 10.79
N ARG A 538 -10.70 1.76 9.65
CA ARG A 538 -11.84 0.91 9.27
C ARG A 538 -11.54 0.18 7.98
N LEU A 539 -11.91 -1.09 7.92
CA LEU A 539 -11.80 -1.95 6.75
C LEU A 539 -13.20 -2.39 6.36
N LEU A 540 -13.59 -2.17 5.12
CA LEU A 540 -14.82 -2.70 4.55
C LEU A 540 -14.45 -3.69 3.47
N MET A 541 -15.03 -4.87 3.52
CA MET A 541 -14.87 -5.90 2.52
C MET A 541 -16.23 -6.34 2.03
N LYS A 542 -16.33 -6.59 0.74
CA LYS A 542 -17.50 -7.23 0.15
C LYS A 542 -17.03 -8.16 -0.95
N TYR A 543 -17.50 -9.39 -0.96
CA TYR A 543 -17.17 -10.29 -2.06
C TYR A 543 -18.36 -11.13 -2.49
N LEU A 544 -18.33 -11.51 -3.76
CA LEU A 544 -19.30 -12.38 -4.39
C LEU A 544 -18.61 -13.70 -4.72
N VAL A 545 -19.20 -14.83 -4.33
CA VAL A 545 -18.64 -16.16 -4.59
C VAL A 545 -19.74 -17.14 -4.92
N ASP A 546 -19.48 -18.05 -5.86
CA ASP A 546 -20.36 -19.16 -6.19
C ASP A 546 -19.53 -20.46 -6.08
N PRO A 547 -19.37 -21.02 -4.86
CA PRO A 547 -18.49 -22.15 -4.62
C PRO A 547 -18.81 -23.38 -5.47
N ASP A 548 -20.08 -23.52 -5.90
CA ASP A 548 -20.55 -24.64 -6.72
C ASP A 548 -20.02 -24.57 -8.17
N LYS A 549 -19.62 -23.37 -8.63
CA LYS A 549 -19.22 -23.11 -10.02
C LYS A 549 -17.78 -22.57 -10.15
N CYS A 550 -17.32 -21.79 -9.19
CA CYS A 550 -16.00 -21.16 -9.19
C CYS A 550 -15.44 -21.13 -7.77
N ALA A 551 -14.26 -21.74 -7.59
CA ALA A 551 -13.60 -21.81 -6.28
C ALA A 551 -13.08 -20.45 -5.78
N GLN A 552 -12.82 -19.50 -6.69
CA GLN A 552 -12.35 -18.15 -6.37
C GLN A 552 -13.51 -17.13 -6.36
N PRO A 553 -13.38 -16.02 -5.63
CA PRO A 553 -14.39 -14.95 -5.66
C PRO A 553 -14.56 -14.37 -7.06
N LEU A 554 -15.81 -14.17 -7.46
CA LEU A 554 -16.19 -13.51 -8.71
C LEU A 554 -15.88 -12.01 -8.65
N VAL A 555 -16.10 -11.41 -7.49
CA VAL A 555 -15.84 -10.00 -7.20
C VAL A 555 -15.33 -9.90 -5.77
N PHE A 556 -14.31 -9.08 -5.53
CA PHE A 556 -13.81 -8.75 -4.20
C PHE A 556 -13.52 -7.25 -4.10
N ASP A 557 -14.37 -6.56 -3.35
CA ASP A 557 -14.25 -5.16 -3.01
C ASP A 557 -13.58 -4.99 -1.64
N ARG A 558 -12.66 -4.05 -1.56
CA ARG A 558 -12.00 -3.64 -0.32
C ARG A 558 -11.90 -2.13 -0.25
N ILE A 559 -12.34 -1.55 0.86
CA ILE A 559 -12.16 -0.12 1.17
C ILE A 559 -11.51 -0.02 2.55
N MET A 560 -10.33 0.59 2.60
CA MET A 560 -9.63 0.92 3.83
C MET A 560 -9.80 2.40 4.12
N ARG A 561 -10.12 2.74 5.36
CA ARG A 561 -10.20 4.11 5.86
C ARG A 561 -9.32 4.29 7.08
N GLY A 562 -8.70 5.46 7.20
CA GLY A 562 -7.96 5.88 8.38
C GLY A 562 -8.90 6.27 9.53
N PHE A 563 -8.31 6.58 10.69
CA PHE A 563 -9.04 7.01 11.89
C PHE A 563 -9.91 8.26 11.66
N ASN A 564 -9.44 9.19 10.82
CA ASN A 564 -10.17 10.40 10.44
C ASN A 564 -11.17 10.18 9.28
N GLY A 565 -11.40 8.93 8.85
CA GLY A 565 -12.37 8.59 7.81
C GLY A 565 -11.86 8.71 6.36
N GLN A 566 -10.64 9.20 6.14
CA GLN A 566 -10.04 9.28 4.80
C GLN A 566 -9.86 7.91 4.17
N VAL A 567 -10.15 7.77 2.87
CA VAL A 567 -9.95 6.49 2.16
C VAL A 567 -8.45 6.30 1.94
N LEU A 568 -7.86 5.28 2.56
CA LEU A 568 -6.46 4.88 2.42
C LEU A 568 -6.22 3.97 1.22
N GLY A 569 -7.24 3.23 0.80
CA GLY A 569 -7.19 2.39 -0.39
C GLY A 569 -8.57 1.84 -0.72
N ALA A 570 -8.89 1.77 -2.02
CA ALA A 570 -10.17 1.25 -2.50
C ALA A 570 -9.92 0.40 -3.76
N ALA A 571 -10.07 -0.91 -3.65
CA ALA A 571 -9.78 -1.85 -4.72
C ALA A 571 -10.99 -2.75 -4.99
N ASN A 572 -11.23 -3.04 -6.26
CA ASN A 572 -12.17 -4.02 -6.76
C ASN A 572 -11.37 -5.04 -7.56
N ARG A 573 -11.38 -6.31 -7.16
CA ARG A 573 -10.83 -7.42 -7.95
C ARG A 573 -11.99 -8.18 -8.56
N GLU A 574 -12.04 -8.22 -9.89
CA GLU A 574 -13.12 -8.86 -10.64
C GLU A 574 -12.54 -10.01 -11.48
N LEU A 575 -13.20 -11.18 -11.43
CA LEU A 575 -12.87 -12.32 -12.26
C LEU A 575 -13.32 -12.05 -13.70
N VAL A 576 -12.38 -12.08 -14.65
CA VAL A 576 -12.63 -11.76 -16.06
C VAL A 576 -12.47 -12.94 -17.00
N ALA A 577 -11.85 -14.03 -16.54
CA ALA A 577 -11.87 -15.34 -17.19
C ALA A 577 -11.55 -16.43 -16.17
N PHE A 578 -12.05 -17.64 -16.37
CA PHE A 578 -11.58 -18.81 -15.62
C PHE A 578 -11.79 -20.09 -16.43
N SER A 579 -10.96 -21.08 -16.13
CA SER A 579 -11.11 -22.45 -16.59
C SER A 579 -10.93 -23.36 -15.38
N GLN A 580 -12.02 -23.96 -14.91
CA GLN A 580 -12.01 -24.90 -13.79
C GLN A 580 -12.55 -26.24 -14.27
N GLN A 581 -11.78 -27.31 -14.07
CA GLN A 581 -12.25 -28.66 -14.41
C GLN A 581 -13.32 -29.07 -13.39
N LYS A 582 -14.51 -29.41 -13.88
CA LYS A 582 -15.70 -29.54 -13.04
C LYS A 582 -15.49 -30.60 -11.93
N VAL A 583 -15.82 -30.15 -10.72
CA VAL A 583 -16.05 -30.88 -9.46
C VAL A 583 -16.82 -32.19 -9.73
N ARG A 584 -16.33 -33.32 -9.18
CA ARG A 584 -17.08 -34.59 -9.17
C ARG A 584 -18.48 -34.33 -8.57
N MET A 585 -19.52 -34.42 -9.40
CA MET A 585 -20.86 -34.69 -8.90
C MET A 585 -20.81 -36.10 -8.30
N ASN A 586 -20.92 -36.19 -6.98
CA ASN A 586 -21.38 -37.41 -6.32
C ASN A 586 -22.88 -37.28 -6.08
#